data_AF-A0AAJ7VKM6-F1
#
_entry.id   AF-A0AAJ7VKM6-F1
#
_cell.length_a   1.000
_cell.length_b   1.000
_cell.length_c   1.000
_cell.angle_alpha   90.00
_cell.angle_beta   90.00
_cell.angle_gamma   90.00
#
_symmetry.space_group_name_H-M   'P 1'
#
loop_
_entity.id
_entity.type
_entity.pdbx_description
1 polymer ?
#
loop_
_entity_poly.entity_id
_entity_poly.type
_entity_poly.pdbx_seq_one_letter_code
_entity_poly.pdbx_strand_id
1 'polypeptide(L)'
;MSSDFEAYEQDFGTVTAEITNKIGRIPKLSGEEKTQLVLNVDKQLEEVRELLEQMDLEVREIPIQSRAMYNSRLKSYKQEVEKLEKDFRAHLLDNTEKLERSSRRLEAGYQIAVETEQVGQEILSNLHSDREKIQRARERLRETDANLGKSSRILTGMLRRIIQNRVLVFILGAIILLTIILAIYFNLRGH
;
A
#
# COMPACT_ATOMS: atom_id res chain seq x y z
N MET A 1 44.20 29.46 -44.34
CA MET A 1 44.65 29.69 -42.96
C MET A 1 43.60 30.42 -42.10
N SER A 2 42.87 31.46 -42.54
CA SER A 2 41.66 31.89 -41.77
C SER A 2 40.39 31.11 -42.12
N SER A 3 40.35 30.47 -43.30
CA SER A 3 39.21 29.67 -43.77
C SER A 3 38.85 28.50 -42.84
N ASP A 4 39.85 27.85 -42.27
CA ASP A 4 39.67 26.60 -41.54
C ASP A 4 39.15 26.89 -40.11
N PHE A 5 39.64 27.97 -39.49
CA PHE A 5 39.06 28.51 -38.27
C PHE A 5 37.60 28.92 -38.44
N GLU A 6 37.26 29.61 -39.54
CA GLU A 6 35.89 30.03 -39.84
C GLU A 6 34.95 28.84 -40.04
N ALA A 7 35.43 27.75 -40.67
CA ALA A 7 34.67 26.51 -40.80
C ALA A 7 34.40 25.86 -39.44
N TYR A 8 35.43 25.73 -38.58
CA TYR A 8 35.24 25.22 -37.22
C TYR A 8 34.33 26.12 -36.37
N GLU A 9 34.39 27.44 -36.56
CA GLU A 9 33.51 28.40 -35.89
C GLU A 9 32.04 28.23 -36.30
N GLN A 10 31.79 27.94 -37.59
CA GLN A 10 30.45 27.65 -38.10
C GLN A 10 29.90 26.33 -37.56
N ASP A 11 30.72 25.28 -37.54
CA ASP A 11 30.33 23.97 -36.99
C ASP A 11 30.07 24.07 -35.49
N PHE A 12 30.93 24.77 -34.75
CA PHE A 12 30.74 25.06 -33.32
C PHE A 12 29.38 25.71 -33.08
N GLY A 13 29.05 26.79 -33.79
CA GLY A 13 27.78 27.49 -33.62
C GLY A 13 26.55 26.63 -33.94
N THR A 14 26.68 25.71 -34.90
CA THR A 14 25.60 24.78 -35.26
C THR A 14 25.38 23.76 -34.14
N VAL A 15 26.45 23.12 -33.67
CA VAL A 15 26.35 22.07 -32.64
C VAL A 15 25.95 22.65 -31.28
N THR A 16 26.46 23.82 -30.88
CA THR A 16 26.04 24.46 -29.62
C THR A 16 24.58 24.89 -29.63
N ALA A 17 24.05 25.36 -30.76
CA ALA A 17 22.64 25.67 -30.91
C ALA A 17 21.75 24.42 -30.78
N GLU A 18 22.16 23.30 -31.38
CA GLU A 18 21.48 22.01 -31.23
C GLU A 18 21.50 21.53 -29.77
N ILE A 19 22.67 21.54 -29.12
CA ILE A 19 22.82 21.16 -27.71
C ILE A 19 21.90 22.00 -26.83
N THR A 20 21.89 23.33 -27.02
CA THR A 20 21.03 24.25 -26.27
C THR A 20 19.56 23.86 -26.40
N ASN A 21 19.09 23.56 -27.62
CA ASN A 21 17.72 23.13 -27.85
C ASN A 21 17.41 21.80 -27.15
N LYS A 22 18.31 20.81 -27.26
CA LYS A 22 18.15 19.48 -26.67
C LYS A 22 18.15 19.55 -25.15
N ILE A 23 19.06 20.30 -24.53
CA ILE A 23 19.08 20.54 -23.08
C ILE A 23 17.74 21.08 -22.60
N GLY A 24 17.17 22.07 -23.30
CA GLY A 24 15.84 22.63 -22.96
C GLY A 24 14.67 21.63 -23.10
N ARG A 25 14.86 20.52 -23.82
CA ARG A 25 13.86 19.45 -23.99
C ARG A 25 13.98 18.33 -22.96
N ILE A 26 15.18 18.09 -22.39
CA ILE A 26 15.43 17.01 -21.41
C ILE A 26 14.40 16.98 -20.27
N PRO A 27 13.98 18.10 -19.65
CA PRO A 27 13.02 18.06 -18.54
C PRO A 27 11.62 17.58 -18.94
N LYS A 28 11.27 17.65 -20.22
CA LYS A 28 9.95 17.31 -20.76
C LYS A 28 9.82 15.85 -21.19
N LEU A 29 10.95 15.14 -21.29
CA LEU A 29 11.00 13.74 -21.70
C LEU A 29 11.08 12.82 -20.48
N SER A 30 10.74 11.55 -20.68
CA SER A 30 10.85 10.50 -19.66
C SER A 30 11.21 9.16 -20.32
N GLY A 31 11.65 8.19 -19.51
CA GLY A 31 11.99 6.85 -20.00
C GLY A 31 13.12 6.83 -21.03
N GLU A 32 13.00 5.94 -22.02
CA GLU A 32 14.04 5.68 -23.02
C GLU A 32 14.36 6.91 -23.88
N GLU A 33 13.36 7.69 -24.27
CA GLU A 33 13.55 8.90 -25.08
C GLU A 33 14.45 9.92 -24.37
N LYS A 34 14.28 10.08 -23.05
CA LYS A 34 15.13 10.95 -22.23
C LYS A 34 16.55 10.43 -22.18
N THR A 35 16.73 9.13 -21.95
CA THR A 35 18.05 8.48 -21.90
C THR A 35 18.81 8.67 -23.21
N GLN A 36 18.16 8.41 -24.35
CA GLN A 36 18.75 8.60 -25.67
C GLN A 36 19.12 10.06 -25.93
N LEU A 37 18.27 11.01 -25.54
CA LEU A 37 18.58 12.43 -25.70
C LEU A 37 19.77 12.87 -24.83
N VAL A 38 19.85 12.38 -23.58
CA VAL A 38 20.97 12.65 -22.67
C VAL A 38 22.29 12.13 -23.25
N LEU A 39 22.31 10.88 -23.75
CA LEU A 39 23.48 10.31 -24.40
C LEU A 39 23.88 11.08 -25.66
N ASN A 40 22.89 11.56 -26.42
CA ASN A 40 23.14 12.35 -27.62
C ASN A 40 23.76 13.71 -27.28
N VAL A 41 23.26 14.41 -26.25
CA VAL A 41 23.83 15.68 -25.77
C VAL A 41 25.26 15.48 -25.26
N ASP A 42 25.51 14.42 -24.50
CA ASP A 42 26.84 14.10 -23.98
C ASP A 42 27.85 13.89 -25.12
N LYS A 43 27.48 13.14 -26.16
CA LYS A 43 28.30 12.95 -27.36
C LYS A 43 28.57 14.26 -28.12
N GLN A 44 27.55 15.12 -28.26
CA GLN A 44 27.72 16.41 -28.93
C GLN A 44 28.56 17.40 -28.12
N LEU A 45 28.52 17.35 -26.80
CA LEU A 45 29.41 18.14 -25.95
C LEU A 45 30.88 17.74 -26.17
N GLU A 46 31.16 16.46 -26.36
CA GLU A 46 32.52 16.00 -26.70
C GLU A 46 32.95 16.51 -28.08
N GLU A 47 32.08 16.44 -29.09
CA GLU A 47 32.33 17.00 -30.42
C GLU A 47 32.64 18.51 -30.37
N VAL A 48 31.91 19.26 -29.53
CA VAL A 48 32.17 20.70 -29.33
C VAL A 48 33.51 20.96 -28.65
N ARG A 49 33.94 20.11 -27.71
CA ARG A 49 35.27 20.21 -27.09
C ARG A 49 36.37 19.95 -28.13
N GLU A 50 36.20 18.93 -28.96
CA GLU A 50 37.13 18.64 -30.06
C GLU A 50 37.24 19.85 -31.02
N LEU A 51 36.12 20.48 -31.39
CA LEU A 51 36.11 21.69 -32.23
C LEU A 51 36.86 22.85 -31.55
N LEU A 52 36.67 23.07 -30.25
CA LEU A 52 37.43 24.09 -29.50
C LEU A 52 38.93 23.82 -29.49
N GLU A 53 39.34 22.55 -29.39
CA GLU A 53 40.76 22.17 -29.47
C GLU A 53 41.32 22.44 -30.86
N GLN A 54 40.60 22.09 -31.93
CA GLN A 54 41.01 22.40 -33.31
C GLN A 54 41.14 23.91 -33.53
N MET A 55 40.17 24.70 -33.06
CA MET A 55 40.23 26.16 -33.13
C MET A 55 41.42 26.72 -32.35
N ASP A 56 41.77 26.16 -31.18
CA ASP A 56 42.97 26.56 -30.41
C ASP A 56 44.26 26.28 -31.17
N LEU A 57 44.35 25.15 -31.86
CA LEU A 57 45.48 24.78 -32.71
C LEU A 57 45.61 25.73 -33.91
N GLU A 58 44.51 26.00 -34.63
CA GLU A 58 44.52 26.93 -35.78
C GLU A 58 44.95 28.34 -35.37
N VAL A 59 44.51 28.83 -34.21
CA VAL A 59 44.91 30.16 -33.71
C VAL A 59 46.42 30.27 -33.46
N ARG A 60 47.11 29.14 -33.18
CA ARG A 60 48.58 29.12 -33.05
C ARG A 60 49.31 29.26 -34.37
N GLU A 61 48.65 29.00 -35.50
CA GLU A 61 49.22 29.16 -36.84
C GLU A 61 48.95 30.58 -37.40
N ILE A 62 47.99 31.32 -36.84
CA ILE A 62 47.66 32.70 -37.26
C ILE A 62 48.82 33.68 -36.98
N PRO A 63 49.04 34.73 -37.80
CA PRO A 63 50.02 35.79 -37.50
C PRO A 63 49.76 36.52 -36.18
N ILE A 64 50.82 36.89 -35.45
CA ILE A 64 50.73 37.52 -34.12
C ILE A 64 49.82 38.76 -34.11
N GLN A 65 49.82 39.57 -35.18
CA GLN A 65 49.00 40.79 -35.24
C GLN A 65 47.50 40.50 -35.15
N SER A 66 47.04 39.35 -35.64
CA SER A 66 45.62 38.97 -35.67
C SER A 66 45.22 38.04 -34.52
N ARG A 67 46.17 37.34 -33.87
CA ARG A 67 45.90 36.35 -32.81
C ARG A 67 45.07 36.90 -31.63
N ALA A 68 45.25 38.17 -31.26
CA ALA A 68 44.55 38.73 -30.11
C ALA A 68 43.01 38.68 -30.27
N MET A 69 42.52 38.95 -31.48
CA MET A 69 41.08 38.89 -31.78
C MET A 69 40.55 37.46 -31.66
N TYR A 70 41.24 36.49 -32.25
CA TYR A 70 40.82 35.08 -32.22
C TYR A 70 40.88 34.47 -30.81
N ASN A 71 41.92 34.81 -30.03
CA ASN A 71 41.99 34.40 -28.62
C ASN A 71 40.82 34.95 -27.80
N SER A 72 40.39 36.19 -28.07
CA SER A 72 39.20 36.75 -27.42
C SER A 72 37.93 35.97 -27.76
N ARG A 73 37.76 35.55 -29.03
CA ARG A 73 36.61 34.73 -29.45
C ARG A 73 36.65 33.34 -28.82
N LEU A 74 37.80 32.65 -28.89
CA LEU A 74 38.03 31.36 -28.25
C LEU A 74 37.70 31.38 -26.76
N LYS A 75 38.06 32.48 -26.06
CA LYS A 75 37.70 32.64 -24.65
C LYS A 75 36.18 32.68 -24.45
N SER A 76 35.45 33.40 -25.29
CA SER A 76 33.98 33.45 -25.24
C SER A 76 33.36 32.07 -25.51
N TYR A 77 33.87 31.35 -26.51
CA TYR A 77 33.37 30.00 -26.83
C TYR A 77 33.64 29.00 -25.70
N LYS A 78 34.82 29.06 -25.07
CA LYS A 78 35.12 28.25 -23.87
C LYS A 78 34.13 28.53 -22.73
N GLN A 79 33.77 29.81 -22.50
CA GLN A 79 32.76 30.17 -21.49
C GLN A 79 31.35 29.69 -21.85
N GLU A 80 30.99 29.70 -23.13
CA GLU A 80 29.70 29.19 -23.60
C GLU A 80 29.58 27.68 -23.36
N VAL A 81 30.61 26.91 -23.68
CA VAL A 81 30.64 25.45 -23.41
C VAL A 81 30.56 25.15 -21.93
N GLU A 82 31.32 25.87 -21.09
CA GLU A 82 31.25 25.71 -19.63
C GLU A 82 29.82 25.92 -19.10
N LYS A 83 29.10 26.90 -19.66
CA LYS A 83 27.70 27.15 -19.31
C LYS A 83 26.81 25.99 -19.76
N LEU A 84 26.96 25.49 -20.99
CA LEU A 84 26.18 24.36 -21.50
C LEU A 84 26.38 23.10 -20.67
N GLU A 85 27.62 22.78 -20.30
CA GLU A 85 27.95 21.65 -19.43
C GLU A 85 27.32 21.78 -18.05
N LYS A 86 27.34 22.99 -17.47
CA LYS A 86 26.72 23.26 -16.17
C LYS A 86 25.20 23.09 -16.23
N ASP A 87 24.55 23.61 -17.27
CA ASP A 87 23.10 23.48 -17.47
C ASP A 87 22.72 22.01 -17.67
N PHE A 88 23.47 21.27 -18.48
CA PHE A 88 23.28 19.84 -18.68
C PHE A 88 23.42 19.05 -17.36
N ARG A 89 24.50 19.30 -16.60
CA ARG A 89 24.75 18.65 -15.31
C ARG A 89 23.66 18.95 -14.28
N ALA A 90 23.14 20.17 -14.24
CA ALA A 90 22.04 20.55 -13.36
C ALA A 90 20.79 19.69 -13.63
N HIS A 91 20.48 19.41 -14.90
CA HIS A 91 19.37 18.53 -15.26
C HIS A 91 19.58 17.07 -14.87
N LEU A 92 20.81 16.56 -14.95
CA LEU A 92 21.13 15.21 -14.49
C LEU A 92 20.98 15.08 -12.97
N LEU A 93 21.39 16.10 -12.21
CA LEU A 93 21.25 16.12 -10.76
C LEU A 93 19.77 16.16 -10.33
N ASP A 94 18.94 17.00 -10.95
CA ASP A 94 17.49 17.04 -10.69
C ASP A 94 16.81 15.69 -10.96
N ASN A 95 17.23 15.00 -12.02
CA ASN A 95 16.72 13.66 -12.34
C ASN A 95 17.06 12.64 -11.25
N THR A 96 18.32 12.64 -10.78
CA THR A 96 18.79 11.77 -9.70
C THR A 96 18.05 12.03 -8.40
N GLU A 97 17.82 13.29 -8.04
CA GLU A 97 17.10 13.64 -6.82
C GLU A 97 15.62 13.19 -6.88
N LYS A 98 14.96 13.38 -8.04
CA LYS A 98 13.59 12.89 -8.25
C LYS A 98 13.50 11.37 -8.16
N LEU A 99 14.48 10.66 -8.71
CA LEU A 99 14.55 9.20 -8.64
C LEU A 99 14.73 8.74 -7.19
N GLU A 100 15.66 9.33 -6.46
CA GLU A 100 15.94 9.01 -5.07
C GLU A 100 14.72 9.29 -4.16
N ARG A 101 14.04 10.42 -4.35
CA ARG A 101 12.78 10.73 -3.65
C ARG A 101 11.70 9.70 -3.96
N SER A 102 11.59 9.28 -5.21
CA SER A 102 10.60 8.26 -5.62
C SER A 102 10.94 6.89 -5.00
N SER A 103 12.22 6.51 -4.98
CA SER A 103 12.71 5.30 -4.32
C SER A 103 12.38 5.27 -2.83
N ARG A 104 12.66 6.36 -2.10
CA ARG A 104 12.31 6.48 -0.68
C ARG A 104 10.82 6.34 -0.42
N ARG A 105 9.97 6.93 -1.28
CA ARG A 105 8.51 6.81 -1.17
C ARG A 105 8.04 5.38 -1.44
N LEU A 106 8.65 4.69 -2.40
CA LEU A 106 8.34 3.31 -2.71
C LEU A 106 8.72 2.38 -1.53
N GLU A 107 9.90 2.59 -0.94
CA GLU A 107 10.36 1.84 0.22
C GLU A 107 9.45 2.06 1.44
N ALA A 108 9.08 3.30 1.72
CA ALA A 108 8.12 3.61 2.78
C ALA A 108 6.73 2.98 2.51
N GLY A 109 6.26 3.04 1.26
CA GLY A 109 4.99 2.40 0.86
C GLY A 109 5.03 0.87 1.00
N TYR A 110 6.15 0.25 0.66
CA TYR A 110 6.37 -1.18 0.85
C TYR A 110 6.34 -1.55 2.34
N GLN A 111 7.02 -0.79 3.19
CA GLN A 111 6.99 -1.01 4.64
C GLN A 111 5.55 -0.93 5.18
N ILE A 112 4.79 0.11 4.80
CA ILE A 112 3.39 0.25 5.21
C ILE A 112 2.54 -0.93 4.73
N ALA A 113 2.77 -1.41 3.50
CA ALA A 113 2.05 -2.57 2.98
C ALA A 113 2.34 -3.84 3.78
N VAL A 114 3.60 -4.06 4.17
CA VAL A 114 4.00 -5.19 5.03
C VAL A 114 3.38 -5.07 6.43
N GLU A 115 3.40 -3.89 7.04
CA GLU A 115 2.73 -3.64 8.33
C GLU A 115 1.21 -3.89 8.22
N THR A 116 0.59 -3.46 7.12
CA THR A 116 -0.84 -3.69 6.85
C THR A 116 -1.14 -5.18 6.68
N GLU A 117 -0.28 -5.93 5.99
CA GLU A 117 -0.40 -7.38 5.85
C GLU A 117 -0.36 -8.08 7.22
N GLN A 118 0.57 -7.69 8.08
CA GLN A 118 0.69 -8.25 9.44
C GLN A 118 -0.57 -7.98 10.28
N VAL A 119 -1.08 -6.74 10.27
CA VAL A 119 -2.34 -6.38 10.94
C VAL A 119 -3.50 -7.19 10.36
N GLY A 120 -3.54 -7.37 9.04
CA GLY A 120 -4.54 -8.20 8.37
C GLY A 120 -4.51 -9.66 8.83
N GLN A 121 -3.31 -10.24 8.97
CA GLN A 121 -3.14 -11.60 9.49
C GLN A 121 -3.64 -11.73 10.93
N GLU A 122 -3.35 -10.76 11.79
CA GLU A 122 -3.85 -10.73 13.17
C GLU A 122 -5.38 -10.66 13.20
N ILE A 123 -5.99 -9.79 12.40
CA ILE A 123 -7.45 -9.68 12.29
C ILE A 123 -8.06 -11.01 11.85
N LEU A 124 -7.48 -11.68 10.84
CA LEU A 124 -7.97 -12.99 10.38
C LEU A 124 -7.87 -14.06 11.48
N SER A 125 -6.80 -14.06 12.27
CA SER A 125 -6.63 -14.96 13.42
C SER A 125 -7.69 -14.70 14.50
N ASN A 126 -7.95 -13.43 14.81
CA ASN A 126 -8.98 -13.03 15.77
C ASN A 126 -10.38 -13.42 15.30
N LEU A 127 -10.71 -13.17 14.02
CA LEU A 127 -11.98 -13.58 13.42
C LEU A 127 -12.16 -15.10 13.44
N HIS A 128 -11.09 -15.87 13.22
CA HIS A 128 -11.13 -17.32 13.34
C HIS A 128 -11.48 -17.75 14.78
N SER A 129 -10.80 -17.17 15.77
CA SER A 129 -11.07 -17.44 17.18
C SER A 129 -12.48 -17.05 17.60
N ASP A 130 -12.98 -15.92 17.12
CA ASP A 130 -14.34 -15.44 17.41
C ASP A 130 -15.41 -16.32 16.76
N ARG A 131 -15.16 -16.82 15.54
CA ARG A 131 -16.01 -17.84 14.91
C ARG A 131 -16.11 -19.08 15.79
N GLU A 132 -15.01 -19.58 16.33
CA GLU A 132 -15.04 -20.73 17.24
C GLU A 132 -15.84 -20.45 18.51
N LYS A 133 -15.66 -19.27 19.13
CA LYS A 133 -16.45 -18.87 20.32
C LYS A 133 -17.95 -18.88 20.02
N ILE A 134 -18.36 -18.31 18.87
CA ILE A 134 -19.76 -18.30 18.44
C ILE A 134 -20.28 -19.72 18.19
N GLN A 135 -19.48 -20.57 17.54
CA GLN A 135 -19.86 -21.96 17.30
C GLN A 135 -20.08 -22.72 18.62
N ARG A 136 -19.15 -22.59 19.57
CA ARG A 136 -19.29 -23.20 20.90
C ARG A 136 -20.50 -22.66 21.66
N ALA A 137 -20.77 -21.36 21.58
CA ALA A 137 -21.96 -20.76 22.19
C ALA A 137 -23.26 -21.28 21.57
N ARG A 138 -23.32 -21.38 20.23
CA ARG A 138 -24.48 -21.96 19.50
C ARG A 138 -24.70 -23.43 19.86
N GLU A 139 -23.65 -24.22 20.00
CA GLU A 139 -23.75 -25.63 20.38
C GLU A 139 -24.29 -25.79 21.81
N ARG A 140 -23.77 -25.00 22.77
CA ARG A 140 -24.27 -24.97 24.16
C ARG A 140 -25.73 -24.55 24.25
N LEU A 141 -26.14 -23.55 23.46
CA LEU A 141 -27.56 -23.14 23.39
C LEU A 141 -28.43 -24.28 22.87
N ARG A 142 -28.01 -24.96 21.79
CA ARG A 142 -28.74 -26.11 21.24
C ARG A 142 -28.85 -27.26 22.24
N GLU A 143 -27.79 -27.53 23.00
CA GLU A 143 -27.82 -28.53 24.07
C GLU A 143 -28.77 -28.11 25.20
N THR A 144 -28.74 -26.83 25.59
CA THR A 144 -29.62 -26.27 26.62
C THR A 144 -31.09 -26.37 26.19
N ASP A 145 -31.42 -26.03 24.94
CA ASP A 145 -32.77 -26.18 24.39
C ASP A 145 -33.25 -27.64 24.42
N ALA A 146 -32.37 -28.59 24.07
CA ALA A 146 -32.69 -30.01 24.15
C ALA A 146 -32.93 -30.48 25.59
N ASN A 147 -32.10 -30.01 26.54
CA ASN A 147 -32.25 -30.33 27.96
C ASN A 147 -33.48 -29.67 28.58
N LEU A 148 -33.82 -28.44 28.20
CA LEU A 148 -35.06 -27.78 28.59
C LEU A 148 -36.29 -28.55 28.10
N GLY A 149 -36.27 -29.07 26.87
CA GLY A 149 -37.33 -29.95 26.34
C GLY A 149 -37.50 -31.23 27.15
N LYS A 150 -36.39 -31.88 27.55
CA LYS A 150 -36.42 -33.06 28.44
C LYS A 150 -36.95 -32.73 29.83
N SER A 151 -36.47 -31.64 30.44
CA SER A 151 -36.89 -31.18 31.76
C SER A 151 -38.36 -30.81 31.79
N SER A 152 -38.87 -30.13 30.77
CA SER A 152 -40.30 -29.82 30.62
C SER A 152 -41.15 -31.09 30.65
N ARG A 153 -40.77 -32.13 29.88
CA ARG A 153 -41.49 -33.41 29.84
C ARG A 153 -41.48 -34.13 31.20
N ILE A 154 -40.35 -34.13 31.90
CA ILE A 154 -40.23 -34.75 33.23
C ILE A 154 -41.07 -33.99 34.27
N LEU A 155 -41.02 -32.65 34.26
CA LEU A 155 -41.82 -31.79 35.13
C LEU A 155 -43.32 -32.00 34.93
N THR A 156 -43.82 -32.04 33.69
CA THR A 156 -45.23 -32.32 33.41
C THR A 156 -45.64 -33.70 33.92
N GLY A 157 -44.77 -34.71 33.77
CA GLY A 157 -44.98 -36.05 34.34
C GLY A 157 -45.09 -36.04 35.87
N MET A 158 -44.22 -35.29 36.56
CA MET A 158 -44.25 -35.12 38.01
C MET A 158 -45.51 -34.39 38.48
N LEU A 159 -45.92 -33.31 37.79
CA LEU A 159 -47.15 -32.59 38.11
C LEU A 159 -48.39 -33.49 38.04
N ARG A 160 -48.49 -34.33 37.00
CA ARG A 160 -49.60 -35.29 36.88
C ARG A 160 -49.62 -36.30 38.02
N ARG A 161 -48.45 -36.83 38.42
CA ARG A 161 -48.31 -37.76 39.56
C ARG A 161 -48.72 -37.10 40.89
N ILE A 162 -48.38 -35.83 41.11
CA ILE A 162 -48.78 -35.07 42.31
C ILE A 162 -50.31 -34.95 42.39
N ILE A 163 -50.97 -34.63 41.27
CA ILE A 163 -52.42 -34.53 41.21
C ILE A 163 -53.07 -35.89 41.50
N GLN A 164 -52.56 -36.98 40.88
CA GLN A 164 -53.05 -38.34 41.12
C GLN A 164 -52.97 -38.74 42.59
N ASN A 165 -51.84 -38.49 43.25
CA ASN A 165 -51.65 -38.80 44.65
C ASN A 165 -52.61 -38.02 45.55
N ARG A 166 -52.82 -36.72 45.27
CA ARG A 166 -53.80 -35.91 46.02
C ARG A 166 -55.21 -36.47 45.90
N VAL A 167 -55.65 -36.81 44.68
CA VAL A 167 -56.97 -37.40 44.45
C VAL A 167 -57.13 -38.72 45.21
N LEU A 168 -56.11 -39.59 45.21
CA LEU A 168 -56.11 -40.82 46.00
C LEU A 168 -56.27 -40.55 47.50
N VAL A 169 -55.55 -39.57 48.05
CA VAL A 169 -55.66 -39.20 49.46
C VAL A 169 -57.07 -38.71 49.81
N PHE A 170 -57.72 -37.90 48.96
CA PHE A 170 -59.10 -37.46 49.18
C PHE A 170 -60.11 -38.62 49.13
N ILE A 171 -59.96 -39.54 48.17
CA ILE A 171 -60.82 -40.73 48.05
C ILE A 171 -60.68 -41.61 49.30
N LEU A 172 -59.46 -41.87 49.77
CA LEU A 172 -59.21 -42.63 50.99
C LEU A 172 -59.86 -41.97 52.21
N GLY A 173 -59.71 -40.66 52.37
CA GLY A 173 -60.35 -39.90 53.44
C GLY A 173 -61.88 -39.99 53.41
N ALA A 174 -62.49 -39.90 52.22
CA ALA A 174 -63.93 -40.05 52.05
C ALA A 174 -64.43 -41.46 52.39
N ILE A 175 -63.70 -42.51 52.02
CA ILE A 175 -64.02 -43.90 52.38
C ILE A 175 -63.99 -44.08 53.90
N ILE A 176 -62.93 -43.59 54.56
CA ILE A 176 -62.81 -43.66 56.02
C ILE A 176 -63.99 -42.94 56.68
N LEU A 177 -64.33 -41.73 56.22
CA LEU A 177 -65.42 -40.95 56.77
C LEU A 177 -66.78 -41.64 56.58
N LEU A 178 -67.02 -42.24 55.41
CA LEU A 178 -68.24 -43.00 55.11
C LEU A 178 -68.36 -44.24 56.00
N THR A 179 -67.26 -44.95 56.26
CA THR A 179 -67.26 -46.11 57.17
C THR A 179 -67.61 -45.73 58.60
N ILE A 180 -67.13 -44.58 59.08
CA ILE A 180 -67.46 -44.03 60.41
C ILE A 180 -68.95 -43.68 60.48
N ILE A 181 -69.48 -42.98 59.47
CA ILE A 181 -70.92 -42.62 59.42
C ILE A 181 -71.79 -43.87 59.44
N LEU A 182 -71.46 -44.88 58.63
CA LEU A 182 -72.21 -46.15 58.61
C LEU A 182 -72.19 -46.84 59.98
N ALA A 183 -71.02 -46.92 60.63
CA ALA A 183 -70.91 -47.53 61.95
C ALA A 183 -71.78 -46.81 62.99
N ILE A 184 -71.78 -45.46 62.99
CA ILE A 184 -72.63 -44.65 63.87
C ILE A 184 -74.11 -44.88 63.56
N TYR A 185 -74.51 -44.87 62.28
CA TYR A 185 -75.90 -45.10 61.86
C TYR A 185 -76.42 -46.47 62.31
N PHE A 186 -75.64 -47.54 62.12
CA PHE A 186 -76.02 -48.88 62.58
C PHE A 186 -76.08 -48.98 64.11
N ASN A 187 -75.20 -48.27 64.83
CA ASN A 187 -75.21 -48.24 66.29
C ASN A 187 -76.46 -47.51 66.84
N LEU A 188 -76.86 -46.38 66.24
CA LEU A 188 -78.03 -45.59 66.64
C LEU A 188 -79.37 -46.25 66.27
N ARG A 189 -79.43 -47.00 65.16
CA ARG A 189 -80.66 -47.70 64.72
C ARG A 189 -80.83 -49.07 65.37
N GLY A 190 -79.75 -49.65 65.90
CA GLY A 190 -79.75 -50.93 66.61
C GLY A 190 -80.18 -50.84 68.08
N HIS A 191 -80.51 -49.64 68.57
CA HIS A 191 -81.09 -49.36 69.88
C HIS A 191 -82.57 -48.98 69.75
#